data_AF-A0A182SPH8-F1
#
_entry.id   AF-A0A182SPH8-F1
#
_cell.length_a   1.000
_cell.length_b   1.000
_cell.length_c   1.000
_cell.angle_alpha   90.00
_cell.angle_beta   90.00
_cell.angle_gamma   90.00
#
_symmetry.space_group_name_H-M   'P 1'
#
loop_
_entity.id
_entity.type
_entity.pdbx_description
1 polymer ?
#
loop_
_entity_poly.entity_id
_entity_poly.type
_entity_poly.pdbx_seq_one_letter_code
_entity_poly.pdbx_strand_id
1 'polypeptide(L)'
;MHPEHQLNLFCTSCHQVICGECSTLLHRDHRCTTVARAGKVYGRFVRGAIEQTRPLEDYALQSVGRLNDLTVRVNSRCEAVQQEVEAFVDEYVAALEEHRRALVEQINNIRQAKMEMIMAQKLDLGKKIRPGWEVICKI
;
A
#
# COMPACT_ATOMS: atom_id res chain seq x y z
N MET A 1 27.39 -56.74 5.03
CA MET A 1 26.22 -56.64 5.94
C MET A 1 26.04 -57.99 6.58
N HIS A 2 25.93 -58.09 7.90
CA HIS A 2 25.71 -59.35 8.62
C HIS A 2 24.23 -59.43 9.03
N PRO A 3 23.33 -59.96 8.18
CA PRO A 3 21.88 -59.88 8.39
C PRO A 3 21.38 -60.63 9.63
N GLU A 4 22.14 -61.60 10.13
CA GLU A 4 21.78 -62.39 11.31
C GLU A 4 22.35 -61.82 12.62
N HIS A 5 23.19 -60.79 12.56
CA HIS A 5 23.84 -60.22 13.74
C HIS A 5 23.07 -59.04 14.32
N GLN A 6 22.98 -58.99 15.64
CA GLN A 6 22.34 -57.86 16.32
C GLN A 6 23.17 -56.59 16.17
N LEU A 7 22.54 -55.55 15.62
CA LEU A 7 23.08 -54.20 15.47
C LEU A 7 22.85 -53.40 16.75
N ASN A 8 23.82 -53.40 17.66
CA ASN A 8 23.69 -52.78 18.99
C ASN A 8 24.75 -51.71 19.30
N LEU A 9 25.71 -51.50 18.39
CA LEU A 9 26.75 -50.48 18.50
C LEU A 9 26.54 -49.37 17.47
N PHE A 10 26.98 -48.17 17.80
CA PHE A 10 27.01 -47.00 16.93
C PHE A 10 28.44 -46.49 16.84
N CYS A 11 28.99 -46.46 15.62
CA CYS A 11 30.30 -45.88 15.34
C CYS A 11 30.15 -44.36 15.18
N THR A 12 30.71 -43.58 16.11
CA THR A 12 30.59 -42.11 16.06
C THR A 12 31.44 -41.49 14.97
N SER A 13 32.49 -42.16 14.51
CA SER A 13 33.34 -41.67 13.42
C SER A 13 32.68 -41.86 12.04
N CYS A 14 31.93 -42.95 11.85
CA CYS A 14 31.27 -43.27 10.58
C CYS A 14 29.79 -42.88 10.55
N HIS A 15 29.22 -42.50 11.69
CA HIS A 15 27.79 -42.21 11.86
C HIS A 15 26.87 -43.38 11.45
N GLN A 16 27.28 -44.62 11.77
CA GLN A 16 26.59 -45.84 11.36
C GLN A 16 26.29 -46.74 12.57
N VAL A 17 25.16 -47.45 12.50
CA VAL A 17 24.84 -48.54 13.42
C VAL A 17 25.50 -49.82 12.90
N ILE A 18 26.26 -50.50 13.75
CA ILE A 18 27.09 -51.65 13.39
C ILE A 18 26.89 -52.81 14.38
N CYS A 19 27.25 -54.02 13.97
CA CYS A 19 27.33 -55.18 14.86
C CYS A 19 28.69 -55.24 15.56
N GLY A 20 28.83 -56.15 16.55
CA GLY A 20 30.08 -56.36 17.27
C GLY A 20 31.26 -56.76 16.37
N GLU A 21 31.01 -57.60 15.37
CA GLU A 21 32.06 -58.06 14.44
C GLU A 21 32.53 -56.94 13.49
N CYS A 22 31.62 -56.11 12.99
CA CYS A 22 32.01 -54.92 12.24
C CYS A 22 32.87 -53.96 13.09
N SER A 23 32.62 -53.88 14.40
CA SER A 23 33.41 -53.04 15.31
C SER A 23 34.87 -53.49 15.40
N THR A 24 35.15 -54.79 15.27
CA THR A 24 36.51 -55.34 15.39
C THR A 24 37.24 -55.40 14.05
N LEU A 25 36.53 -55.71 12.96
CA LEU A 25 37.12 -55.92 11.63
C LEU A 25 37.25 -54.63 10.81
N LEU A 26 36.22 -53.76 10.85
CA LEU A 26 36.09 -52.60 9.95
C LEU A 26 36.22 -51.27 10.68
N HIS A 27 35.84 -51.22 11.95
CA HIS A 27 35.84 -49.98 12.76
C HIS A 27 36.78 -50.05 13.97
N ARG A 28 37.86 -50.84 13.86
CA ARG A 28 38.75 -51.20 14.98
C ARG A 28 39.28 -49.99 15.77
N ASP A 29 39.61 -48.92 15.07
CA ASP A 29 40.19 -47.70 15.67
C ASP A 29 39.17 -46.54 15.77
N HIS A 30 37.90 -46.81 15.51
CA HIS A 30 36.85 -45.81 15.61
C HIS A 30 36.19 -45.84 16.98
N ARG A 31 35.81 -44.65 17.46
CA ARG A 31 35.03 -44.55 18.69
C ARG A 31 33.63 -45.14 18.44
N CYS A 32 33.30 -46.17 19.21
CA CYS A 32 31.99 -46.81 19.17
C CYS A 32 31.30 -46.70 20.53
N THR A 33 29.98 -46.63 20.53
CA THR A 33 29.16 -46.62 21.75
C THR A 33 27.91 -47.45 21.54
N THR A 34 27.10 -47.70 22.57
CA THR A 34 25.84 -48.43 22.37
C THR A 34 24.83 -47.55 21.64
N VAL A 35 23.98 -48.16 20.81
CA VAL A 35 22.90 -47.44 20.11
C VAL A 35 22.01 -46.68 21.10
N ALA A 36 21.70 -47.29 22.26
CA ALA A 36 20.90 -46.64 23.29
C ALA A 36 21.56 -45.36 23.85
N ARG A 37 22.88 -45.38 24.07
CA ARG A 37 23.62 -44.19 24.54
C ARG A 37 23.72 -43.13 23.44
N ALA A 38 24.04 -43.53 22.21
CA ALA A 38 24.06 -42.62 21.06
C ALA A 38 22.71 -41.93 20.88
N GLY A 39 21.61 -42.70 20.90
CA GLY A 39 20.25 -42.17 20.79
C GLY A 39 19.90 -41.14 21.87
N LYS A 40 20.33 -41.37 23.13
CA LYS A 40 20.14 -40.38 24.20
C LYS A 40 20.93 -39.09 23.95
N VAL A 41 22.18 -39.19 23.49
CA VAL A 41 23.06 -38.03 23.26
C VAL A 41 22.60 -37.23 22.04
N TYR A 42 22.47 -37.86 20.87
CA TYR A 42 22.03 -37.18 19.65
C TYR A 42 20.58 -36.70 19.77
N GLY A 43 19.70 -37.46 20.43
CA GLY A 43 18.34 -37.02 20.71
C GLY A 43 18.31 -35.75 21.58
N ARG A 44 19.20 -35.63 22.57
CA ARG A 44 19.34 -34.39 23.35
C ARG A 44 19.87 -33.24 22.50
N PHE A 45 20.87 -33.51 21.65
CA PHE A 45 21.43 -32.51 20.75
C PHE A 45 20.38 -31.95 19.78
N VAL A 46 19.61 -32.82 19.12
CA VAL A 46 18.53 -32.42 18.21
C VAL A 46 17.45 -31.63 18.94
N ARG A 47 17.02 -32.08 20.14
CA ARG A 47 16.06 -31.31 20.95
C ARG A 47 16.59 -29.93 21.33
N GLY A 48 17.84 -29.85 21.77
CA GLY A 48 18.47 -28.56 22.08
C GLY A 48 18.57 -27.64 20.87
N ALA A 49 18.87 -28.18 19.68
CA ALA A 49 18.89 -27.40 18.44
C ALA A 49 17.49 -26.87 18.06
N ILE A 50 16.45 -27.68 18.23
CA ILE A 50 15.06 -27.25 18.03
C ILE A 50 14.70 -26.14 19.02
N GLU A 51 15.00 -26.33 20.30
CA GLU A 51 14.74 -25.33 21.35
C GLU A 51 15.47 -24.00 21.09
N GLN A 52 16.70 -24.05 20.57
CA GLN A 52 17.45 -22.85 20.17
C GLN A 52 16.90 -22.17 18.92
N THR A 53 16.24 -22.92 18.03
CA THR A 53 15.72 -22.38 16.76
C THR A 53 14.32 -21.78 16.93
N ARG A 54 13.52 -22.26 17.89
CA ARG A 54 12.15 -21.75 18.16
C ARG A 54 12.07 -20.23 18.32
N PRO A 55 12.93 -19.56 19.11
CA PRO A 55 12.87 -18.09 19.22
C PRO A 55 13.09 -17.36 17.90
N LEU A 56 13.88 -17.94 16.97
CA LEU A 56 14.09 -17.36 15.65
C LEU A 56 12.83 -17.48 14.77
N GLU A 57 12.12 -18.61 14.87
CA GLU A 57 10.83 -18.81 14.22
C GLU A 57 9.79 -17.82 14.75
N ASP A 58 9.67 -17.70 16.08
CA ASP A 58 8.76 -16.75 16.73
C ASP A 58 9.07 -15.30 16.33
N TYR A 59 10.36 -14.95 16.31
CA TYR A 59 10.83 -13.64 15.87
C TYR A 59 10.45 -13.37 14.40
N ALA A 60 10.66 -14.35 13.51
CA ALA A 60 10.31 -14.23 12.10
C ALA A 60 8.80 -14.01 11.91
N LEU A 61 7.96 -14.80 12.60
CA LEU A 61 6.51 -14.65 12.56
C LEU A 61 6.06 -13.26 13.06
N GLN A 62 6.61 -12.79 14.18
CA GLN A 62 6.32 -11.46 14.70
C GLN A 62 6.78 -10.35 13.73
N SER A 63 7.93 -10.54 13.09
CA SER A 63 8.48 -9.57 12.13
C SER A 63 7.60 -9.46 10.89
N VAL A 64 7.12 -10.60 10.36
CA VAL A 64 6.13 -10.64 9.27
C VAL A 64 4.84 -9.93 9.68
N GLY A 65 4.32 -10.19 10.89
CA GLY A 65 3.15 -9.49 11.41
C GLY A 65 3.34 -7.97 11.43
N ARG A 66 4.48 -7.49 11.96
CA ARG A 66 4.82 -6.06 12.00
C ARG A 66 4.93 -5.43 10.62
N LEU A 67 5.46 -6.17 9.64
CA LEU A 67 5.57 -5.71 8.26
C LEU A 67 4.19 -5.60 7.61
N ASN A 68 3.30 -6.57 7.83
CA ASN A 68 1.92 -6.50 7.34
C ASN A 68 1.18 -5.28 7.93
N ASP A 69 1.30 -5.05 9.24
CA ASP A 69 0.69 -3.87 9.88
C ASP A 69 1.27 -2.56 9.31
N LEU A 70 2.57 -2.54 9.02
CA LEU A 70 3.21 -1.39 8.40
C LEU A 70 2.69 -1.16 6.97
N THR A 71 2.54 -2.21 6.17
CA THR A 71 1.96 -2.13 4.83
C THR A 71 0.56 -1.54 4.86
N VAL A 72 -0.31 -2.01 5.77
CA VAL A 72 -1.66 -1.46 5.93
C VAL A 72 -1.59 0.03 6.29
N ARG A 73 -0.77 0.41 7.28
CA ARG A 73 -0.65 1.82 7.69
C ARG A 73 -0.14 2.73 6.57
N VAL A 74 0.86 2.28 5.81
CA VAL A 74 1.41 3.05 4.69
C VAL A 74 0.34 3.27 3.63
N ASN A 75 -0.36 2.21 3.22
CA ASN A 75 -1.40 2.30 2.20
C ASN A 75 -2.54 3.21 2.65
N SER A 76 -3.06 3.04 3.87
CA SER A 76 -4.12 3.92 4.40
C SER A 76 -3.68 5.38 4.50
N ARG A 77 -2.41 5.66 4.84
CA ARG A 77 -1.92 7.04 4.86
C ARG A 77 -1.78 7.60 3.45
N CYS A 78 -1.31 6.81 2.48
CA CYS A 78 -1.23 7.23 1.08
C CYS A 78 -2.63 7.56 0.53
N GLU A 79 -3.62 6.70 0.77
CA GLU A 79 -5.02 6.95 0.37
C GLU A 79 -5.58 8.22 1.02
N ALA A 80 -5.37 8.41 2.33
CA ALA A 80 -5.83 9.60 3.03
C ALA A 80 -5.19 10.89 2.46
N VAL A 81 -3.88 10.87 2.23
CA VAL A 81 -3.17 12.02 1.64
C VAL A 81 -3.65 12.29 0.21
N GLN A 82 -3.90 11.25 -0.58
CA GLN A 82 -4.45 11.40 -1.93
C GLN A 82 -5.83 12.07 -1.88
N GLN A 83 -6.72 11.62 -0.99
CA GLN A 83 -8.04 12.23 -0.80
C GLN A 83 -7.94 13.69 -0.32
N GLU A 84 -7.02 14.00 0.59
CA GLU A 84 -6.76 15.37 1.03
C GLU A 84 -6.35 16.27 -0.14
N VAL A 85 -5.47 15.78 -1.04
CA VAL A 85 -5.04 16.52 -2.23
C VAL A 85 -6.20 16.72 -3.22
N GLU A 86 -6.96 15.67 -3.52
CA GLU A 86 -8.11 15.75 -4.43
C GLU A 86 -9.15 16.75 -3.91
N ALA A 87 -9.52 16.66 -2.62
CA ALA A 87 -10.46 17.59 -2.00
C ALA A 87 -9.97 19.05 -2.06
N PHE A 88 -8.68 19.29 -1.79
CA PHE A 88 -8.11 20.63 -1.88
C PHE A 88 -8.17 21.20 -3.31
N VAL A 89 -7.89 20.38 -4.32
CA VAL A 89 -7.99 20.79 -5.72
C VAL A 89 -9.43 21.09 -6.11
N ASP A 90 -10.38 20.25 -5.69
CA ASP A 90 -11.80 20.45 -5.97
C ASP A 90 -12.33 21.76 -5.36
N GLU A 91 -11.94 22.07 -4.11
CA GLU A 91 -12.26 23.34 -3.46
C GLU A 91 -11.69 24.54 -4.23
N TYR A 92 -10.44 24.43 -4.72
CA TYR A 92 -9.81 25.48 -5.51
C TYR A 92 -10.52 25.69 -6.86
N VAL A 93 -10.89 24.61 -7.54
CA VAL A 93 -11.67 24.67 -8.78
C VAL A 93 -13.03 25.33 -8.52
N ALA A 94 -13.74 24.94 -7.47
CA ALA A 94 -15.03 25.53 -7.12
C ALA A 94 -14.94 27.04 -6.87
N ALA A 95 -13.91 27.49 -6.16
CA ALA A 95 -13.66 28.91 -5.91
C ALA A 95 -13.37 29.68 -7.22
N LEU A 96 -12.54 29.12 -8.10
CA LEU A 96 -12.26 29.72 -9.41
C LEU A 96 -13.50 29.79 -10.29
N GLU A 97 -14.34 28.75 -10.29
CA GLU A 97 -15.58 28.75 -11.05
C GLU A 97 -16.58 29.78 -10.53
N GLU A 98 -16.67 29.95 -9.21
CA GLU A 98 -17.52 30.98 -8.60
C GLU A 98 -17.04 32.38 -8.99
N HIS A 99 -15.73 32.62 -8.93
CA HIS A 99 -15.16 33.88 -9.38
C HIS A 99 -15.44 34.14 -10.87
N ARG A 100 -15.32 33.11 -11.71
CA ARG A 100 -15.68 33.19 -13.14
C ARG A 100 -17.15 33.56 -13.32
N ARG A 101 -18.07 32.91 -12.59
CA ARG A 101 -19.52 33.20 -12.67
C ARG A 101 -19.80 34.66 -12.32
N ALA A 102 -19.23 35.15 -11.22
CA ALA A 102 -19.39 36.53 -10.78
C ALA A 102 -18.91 37.54 -11.84
N LEU A 103 -17.74 37.31 -12.46
CA LEU A 103 -17.22 38.19 -13.52
C LEU A 103 -18.13 38.20 -14.76
N VAL A 104 -18.63 37.03 -15.17
CA VAL A 104 -19.55 36.92 -16.31
C VAL A 104 -20.87 37.65 -16.02
N GLU A 105 -21.38 37.53 -14.79
CA GLU A 105 -22.57 38.25 -14.35
C GLU A 105 -22.37 39.76 -14.38
N GLN A 106 -21.23 40.27 -13.89
CA GLN A 106 -20.89 41.69 -13.97
C GLN A 106 -20.88 42.20 -15.41
N ILE A 107 -20.29 41.44 -16.34
CA ILE A 107 -20.30 41.79 -17.78
C ILE A 107 -21.73 41.86 -18.32
N ASN A 108 -22.57 40.87 -17.99
CA ASN A 108 -23.96 40.83 -18.43
C ASN A 108 -24.76 42.03 -17.89
N ASN A 109 -24.57 42.37 -16.62
CA ASN A 109 -25.23 43.52 -15.98
C ASN A 109 -24.81 44.85 -16.63
N ILE A 110 -23.51 45.04 -16.90
CA ILE A 110 -23.01 46.22 -17.62
C ILE A 110 -23.60 46.28 -19.02
N ARG A 111 -23.60 45.15 -19.76
CA ARG A 111 -24.17 45.08 -21.11
C ARG A 111 -25.65 45.45 -21.11
N GLN A 112 -26.42 44.91 -20.18
CA GLN A 112 -27.85 45.20 -20.06
C GLN A 112 -28.10 46.69 -19.77
N ALA A 113 -27.42 47.26 -18.77
CA ALA A 113 -27.55 48.68 -18.43
C ALA A 113 -27.20 49.59 -19.62
N LYS A 114 -26.13 49.26 -20.38
CA LYS A 114 -25.75 49.99 -21.60
C LYS A 114 -26.83 49.87 -22.68
N MET A 115 -27.41 48.70 -22.88
CA MET A 115 -28.44 48.47 -23.88
C MET A 115 -29.74 49.23 -23.54
N GLU A 116 -30.13 49.23 -22.27
CA GLU A 116 -31.29 50.00 -21.78
C GLU A 116 -31.12 51.50 -22.00
N MET A 117 -29.92 52.05 -21.73
CA MET A 117 -29.62 53.46 -22.05
C MET A 117 -29.74 53.76 -23.55
N ILE A 118 -29.21 52.88 -24.41
CA ILE A 118 -29.32 53.06 -25.87
C ILE A 118 -30.78 53.02 -26.31
N MET A 119 -31.59 52.10 -25.77
CA MET A 119 -33.01 52.01 -26.09
C MET A 119 -33.76 53.27 -25.65
N ALA A 120 -33.48 53.78 -24.44
CA ALA A 120 -34.07 55.03 -23.95
C ALA A 120 -33.72 56.22 -24.86
N GLN A 121 -32.44 56.34 -25.27
CA GLN A 121 -32.01 57.38 -26.20
C GLN A 121 -32.69 57.28 -27.57
N LYS A 122 -32.82 56.06 -28.14
CA LYS A 122 -33.54 55.85 -29.40
C LYS A 122 -35.00 56.28 -29.30
N LEU A 123 -35.66 55.96 -28.17
CA LEU A 123 -37.06 56.29 -27.96
C LEU A 123 -37.28 57.80 -27.80
N ASP A 124 -36.39 58.50 -27.09
CA ASP A 124 -36.41 59.96 -26.98
C ASP A 124 -36.21 60.66 -28.33
N LEU A 125 -35.23 60.21 -29.12
CA LEU A 125 -35.01 60.72 -30.48
C LEU A 125 -36.22 60.48 -31.38
N GLY A 126 -36.83 59.29 -31.34
CA GLY A 126 -38.05 59.00 -32.09
C GLY A 126 -39.23 59.92 -31.72
N LYS A 127 -39.37 60.28 -30.44
CA LYS A 127 -40.37 61.25 -29.98
C LYS A 127 -40.10 62.67 -30.50
N LYS A 128 -38.83 63.09 -30.59
CA LYS A 128 -38.44 64.42 -31.09
C LYS A 128 -38.64 64.56 -32.60
N ILE A 129 -38.41 63.48 -33.34
CA ILE A 129 -38.57 63.45 -34.79
C ILE A 129 -40.06 63.61 -35.16
N ARG A 130 -40.98 62.86 -34.54
CA ARG A 130 -42.43 62.87 -34.83
C ARG A 130 -43.10 64.27 -34.98
N PRO A 131 -42.99 65.22 -34.05
CA PRO A 131 -43.62 66.54 -34.19
C PRO A 131 -42.98 67.38 -35.31
N GLY A 132 -41.70 67.15 -35.66
CA GLY A 132 -41.07 67.80 -36.81
C GLY A 132 -41.73 67.40 -38.14
N TRP A 133 -42.20 66.16 -38.25
CA TRP A 133 -42.90 65.66 -39.46
C TRP A 133 -44.34 66.18 -39.52
N GLU A 134 -45.01 66.39 -38.39
CA GLU A 134 -46.33 67.02 -38.33
C GLU A 134 -46.30 68.50 -38.74
N VAL A 135 -45.18 69.20 -38.52
CA VAL A 135 -44.96 70.58 -38.98
C VAL A 135 -44.60 70.63 -40.47
N ILE A 136 -43.77 69.69 -40.95
CA ILE A 136 -43.40 69.60 -42.37
C ILE A 136 -44.60 69.21 -43.25
N CYS A 137 -45.49 68.32 -42.78
CA CYS A 137 -46.70 67.92 -43.54
C CYS A 137 -47.84 68.95 -43.50
N LYS A 138 -47.69 70.09 -42.81
CA LYS A 138 -48.68 71.18 -42.75
C LYS A 138 -48.33 72.40 -43.61
N ILE A 139 -47.19 72.38 -44.29
CA ILE A 139 -46.76 73.37 -45.30
C ILE A 139 -46.97 72.74 -46.68
#